data_AF-A0A8T0E019-F1
#
_entry.id   AF-A0A8T0E019-F1
#
_cell.length_a   1.000
_cell.length_b   1.000
_cell.length_c   1.000
_cell.angle_alpha   90.00
_cell.angle_beta   90.00
_cell.angle_gamma   90.00
#
_symmetry.space_group_name_H-M   'P 1'
#
loop_
_entity.id
_entity.type
_entity.pdbx_description
1 polymer ?
#
loop_
_entity_poly.entity_id
_entity_poly.type
_entity_poly.pdbx_seq_one_letter_code
_entity_poly.pdbx_strand_id
1 'polypeptide(L)'
;MVKPSTITYNNVAKDVADDAYRDWRERNNVAVRKSRAKKRAARSVMINMYEELSAQNSELRFQLARSLRELIFLRCLLVRSGKKLPKRLTELVRASREDGPLGQLLHGSDDDAADILKTSSGSSNLLQSSQLVPTQSMNGSKTPRATVSHR
;
A
#
# COMPACT_ATOMS: atom_id res chain seq x y z
N MET A 1 36.35 52.10 -45.88
CA MET A 1 35.04 51.82 -45.27
C MET A 1 35.08 50.41 -44.68
N VAL A 2 35.05 50.29 -43.34
CA VAL A 2 35.18 49.01 -42.62
C VAL A 2 33.78 48.39 -42.46
N LYS A 3 33.60 47.11 -42.85
CA LYS A 3 32.33 46.40 -42.71
C LYS A 3 32.10 46.03 -41.23
N PRO A 4 30.87 46.11 -40.71
CA PRO A 4 30.59 45.71 -39.33
C PRO A 4 30.73 44.20 -39.20
N SER A 5 31.42 43.76 -38.15
CA SER A 5 31.54 42.35 -37.78
C SER A 5 30.18 41.84 -37.30
N THR A 6 29.65 40.82 -37.95
CA THR A 6 28.47 40.08 -37.49
C THR A 6 28.82 39.41 -36.17
N ILE A 7 28.30 39.94 -35.06
CA ILE A 7 28.40 39.30 -33.75
C ILE A 7 27.45 38.10 -33.75
N THR A 8 28.01 36.90 -33.87
CA THR A 8 27.30 35.64 -33.68
C THR A 8 27.04 35.47 -32.18
N TYR A 9 25.82 35.73 -31.73
CA TYR A 9 25.46 35.44 -30.34
C TYR A 9 25.31 33.93 -30.12
N ASN A 10 26.01 33.45 -29.10
CA ASN A 10 26.32 32.05 -28.77
C ASN A 10 25.10 31.13 -28.58
N ASN A 11 25.01 30.06 -29.38
CA ASN A 11 24.12 28.92 -29.14
C ASN A 11 24.46 28.13 -27.85
N VAL A 12 25.69 28.29 -27.34
CA VAL A 12 26.23 27.57 -26.18
C VAL A 12 25.41 27.82 -24.89
N ALA A 13 24.87 29.02 -24.69
CA ALA A 13 24.10 29.33 -23.47
C ALA A 13 22.73 28.63 -23.43
N LYS A 14 22.15 28.32 -24.60
CA LYS A 14 20.87 27.61 -24.72
C LYS A 14 21.06 26.11 -24.51
N ASP A 15 22.10 25.54 -25.10
CA ASP A 15 22.45 24.13 -24.95
C ASP A 15 22.88 23.79 -23.52
N VAL A 16 23.63 24.67 -22.84
CA VAL A 16 24.02 24.49 -21.42
C VAL A 16 22.80 24.57 -20.48
N ALA A 17 21.81 25.42 -20.78
CA ALA A 17 20.57 25.48 -20.02
C ALA A 17 19.71 24.22 -20.24
N ASP A 18 19.71 23.68 -21.46
CA ASP A 18 19.03 22.43 -21.80
C ASP A 18 19.72 21.20 -21.17
N ASP A 19 21.05 21.15 -21.12
CA ASP A 19 21.78 20.08 -20.44
C ASP A 19 21.61 20.14 -18.91
N ALA A 20 21.69 21.33 -18.31
CA ALA A 20 21.41 21.51 -16.88
C ALA A 20 19.96 21.11 -16.53
N TYR A 21 19.01 21.40 -17.42
CA TYR A 21 17.62 20.97 -17.28
C TYR A 21 17.49 19.45 -17.36
N ARG A 22 18.14 18.81 -18.35
CA ARG A 22 18.13 17.34 -18.49
C ARG A 22 18.69 16.65 -17.25
N ASP A 23 19.82 17.11 -16.74
CA ASP A 23 20.43 16.58 -15.53
C ASP A 23 19.51 16.73 -14.31
N TRP A 24 18.83 17.87 -14.19
CA TRP A 24 17.85 18.09 -13.13
C TRP A 24 16.64 17.15 -13.25
N ARG A 25 16.11 16.97 -14.47
CA ARG A 25 15.00 16.04 -14.72
C ARG A 25 15.40 14.60 -14.47
N GLU A 26 16.60 14.20 -14.86
CA GLU A 26 17.12 12.86 -14.60
C GLU A 26 17.24 12.59 -13.09
N ARG A 27 17.85 13.53 -12.35
CA ARG A 27 17.91 13.48 -10.88
C ARG A 27 16.53 13.42 -10.24
N ASN A 28 15.58 14.21 -10.72
CA ASN A 28 14.20 14.19 -10.24
C ASN A 28 13.52 12.84 -10.51
N ASN A 29 13.67 12.28 -11.71
CA ASN A 29 13.10 10.99 -12.06
C ASN A 29 13.67 9.86 -11.20
N VAL A 30 14.96 9.91 -10.87
CA VAL A 30 15.59 8.99 -9.90
C VAL A 30 14.97 9.17 -8.51
N ALA A 31 14.83 10.42 -8.03
CA ALA A 31 14.22 10.72 -6.74
C ALA A 31 12.77 10.23 -6.65
N VAL A 32 11.97 10.42 -7.70
CA VAL A 32 10.59 9.95 -7.80
C VAL A 32 10.54 8.42 -7.77
N ARG A 33 11.40 7.73 -8.53
CA ARG A 33 11.50 6.26 -8.49
C ARG A 33 11.84 5.77 -7.08
N LYS A 34 12.82 6.38 -6.41
CA LYS A 34 13.22 6.07 -5.04
C LYS A 34 12.08 6.31 -4.04
N SER A 35 11.36 7.43 -4.18
CA SER A 35 10.21 7.77 -3.34
C SER A 35 9.07 6.76 -3.49
N ARG A 36 8.72 6.40 -4.72
CA ARG A 36 7.71 5.37 -5.01
C ARG A 36 8.12 4.01 -4.46
N ALA A 37 9.38 3.61 -4.64
CA ALA A 37 9.90 2.36 -4.10
C ALA A 37 9.83 2.33 -2.57
N LYS A 38 10.25 3.42 -1.89
CA LYS A 38 10.13 3.55 -0.44
C LYS A 38 8.67 3.44 0.03
N LYS A 39 7.74 4.08 -0.66
CA LYS A 39 6.30 4.01 -0.33
C LYS A 39 5.75 2.59 -0.50
N ARG A 40 6.13 1.89 -1.57
CA ARG A 40 5.75 0.48 -1.77
C ARG A 40 6.32 -0.43 -0.68
N ALA A 41 7.60 -0.26 -0.34
CA ALA A 41 8.24 -1.02 0.73
C ALA A 41 7.55 -0.80 2.09
N ALA A 42 7.28 0.46 2.46
CA ALA A 42 6.58 0.78 3.70
C ALA A 42 5.17 0.15 3.77
N ARG A 43 4.43 0.14 2.64
CA ARG A 43 3.14 -0.54 2.56
C ARG A 43 3.27 -2.05 2.72
N SER A 44 4.24 -2.66 2.05
CA SER A 44 4.48 -4.12 2.16
C SER A 44 4.80 -4.51 3.61
N VAL A 45 5.63 -3.73 4.30
CA VAL A 45 5.92 -3.96 5.73
C VAL A 45 4.64 -3.87 6.58
N MET A 46 3.78 -2.89 6.32
CA MET A 46 2.51 -2.74 7.03
C MET A 46 1.57 -3.92 6.81
N ILE A 47 1.45 -4.39 5.55
CA ILE A 47 0.62 -5.56 5.20
C ILE A 47 1.14 -6.80 5.92
N ASN A 48 2.45 -7.07 5.84
CA ASN A 48 3.06 -8.23 6.49
C ASN A 48 2.87 -8.19 8.01
N MET A 49 3.04 -7.01 8.63
CA MET A 49 2.81 -6.83 10.07
C MET A 49 1.34 -7.09 10.45
N TYR A 50 0.40 -6.63 9.64
CA TYR A 50 -1.02 -6.89 9.87
C TYR A 50 -1.33 -8.40 9.77
N GLU A 51 -0.79 -9.09 8.76
CA GLU A 51 -0.96 -10.53 8.60
C GLU A 51 -0.36 -11.30 9.79
N GLU A 52 0.84 -10.93 10.25
CA GLU A 52 1.48 -11.53 11.42
C GLU A 52 0.64 -11.31 12.69
N LEU A 53 0.19 -10.08 12.94
CA LEU A 53 -0.64 -9.75 14.10
C LEU A 53 -2.00 -10.47 14.05
N SER A 54 -2.60 -10.58 12.86
CA SER A 54 -3.87 -11.31 12.67
C SER A 54 -3.69 -12.80 12.96
N ALA A 55 -2.61 -13.41 12.45
CA ALA A 55 -2.29 -14.80 12.75
C ALA A 55 -2.05 -15.04 14.25
N GLN A 56 -1.29 -14.16 14.91
CA GLN A 56 -1.05 -14.22 16.35
C GLN A 56 -2.35 -14.06 17.15
N ASN A 57 -3.24 -13.14 16.75
CA ASN A 57 -4.51 -12.92 17.40
C ASN A 57 -5.42 -14.16 17.27
N SER A 58 -5.50 -14.75 16.08
CA SER A 58 -6.22 -16.01 15.84
C SER A 58 -5.72 -17.14 16.74
N GLU A 59 -4.40 -17.31 16.86
CA GLU A 59 -3.78 -18.30 17.75
C GLU A 59 -4.14 -18.04 19.23
N LEU A 60 -4.05 -16.79 19.68
CA LEU A 60 -4.43 -16.41 21.05
C LEU A 60 -5.91 -16.67 21.33
N ARG A 61 -6.80 -16.35 20.39
CA ARG A 61 -8.23 -16.65 20.48
C ARG A 61 -8.47 -18.16 20.59
N PHE A 62 -7.75 -18.96 19.80
CA PHE A 62 -7.84 -20.42 19.86
C PHE A 62 -7.42 -20.97 21.24
N GLN A 63 -6.28 -20.51 21.77
CA GLN A 63 -5.79 -20.91 23.09
C GLN A 63 -6.75 -20.50 24.21
N LEU A 64 -7.31 -19.29 24.12
CA LEU A 64 -8.31 -18.80 25.06
C LEU A 64 -9.58 -19.65 25.01
N ALA A 65 -10.10 -19.96 23.82
CA ALA A 65 -11.27 -20.81 23.62
C ALA A 65 -11.05 -22.22 24.22
N ARG A 66 -9.86 -22.79 24.02
CA ARG A 66 -9.48 -24.08 24.60
C ARG A 66 -9.49 -24.01 26.13
N SER A 67 -8.84 -23.02 26.72
CA SER A 67 -8.78 -22.83 28.17
C SER A 67 -10.16 -22.63 28.79
N LEU A 68 -11.05 -21.89 28.12
CA LEU A 68 -12.43 -21.71 28.55
C LEU A 68 -13.23 -23.02 28.54
N ARG A 69 -13.06 -23.86 27.51
CA ARG A 69 -13.68 -25.20 27.48
C ARG A 69 -13.21 -26.06 28.66
N GLU A 70 -11.91 -26.06 28.95
CA GLU A 70 -11.34 -26.77 30.11
C GLU A 70 -11.93 -26.25 31.43
N LEU A 71 -12.07 -24.92 31.59
CA LEU A 71 -12.67 -24.31 32.78
C LEU A 71 -14.16 -24.64 32.94
N ILE A 72 -14.93 -24.64 31.84
CA ILE A 72 -16.33 -25.05 31.84
C ILE A 72 -16.46 -26.52 32.24
N PHE A 73 -15.59 -27.38 31.73
CA PHE A 73 -15.55 -28.79 32.12
C PHE A 73 -15.24 -28.94 33.62
N LEU A 74 -14.24 -28.22 34.12
CA LEU A 74 -13.90 -28.21 35.55
C LEU A 74 -15.07 -27.73 36.42
N ARG A 75 -15.81 -26.70 35.98
CA ARG A 75 -17.03 -26.24 36.62
C ARG A 75 -18.04 -27.37 36.77
N CYS A 76 -18.29 -28.11 35.70
CA CYS A 76 -19.24 -29.24 35.69
C CYS A 76 -18.80 -30.35 36.66
N LEU A 77 -17.50 -30.67 36.72
CA LEU A 77 -16.97 -31.64 37.67
C LEU A 77 -17.16 -31.20 39.12
N LEU A 78 -16.88 -29.93 39.44
CA LEU A 78 -17.05 -29.40 40.78
C LEU A 78 -18.52 -29.44 41.22
N VAL A 79 -19.43 -29.00 40.36
CA VAL A 79 -20.89 -29.07 40.59
C VAL A 79 -21.33 -30.51 40.82
N ARG A 80 -20.91 -31.45 39.97
CA ARG A 80 -21.26 -32.87 40.10
C ARG A 80 -20.73 -33.49 41.39
N SER A 81 -19.56 -33.06 41.85
CA SER A 81 -18.96 -33.52 43.11
C SER A 81 -19.53 -32.86 44.37
N GLY A 82 -20.51 -31.95 44.24
CA GLY A 82 -21.09 -31.23 45.38
C GLY A 82 -20.13 -30.23 46.05
N LYS A 83 -19.00 -29.91 45.40
CA LYS A 83 -18.00 -28.98 45.93
C LYS A 83 -18.43 -27.53 45.69
N LYS A 84 -18.05 -26.64 46.62
CA LYS A 84 -18.27 -25.20 46.47
C LYS A 84 -17.48 -24.66 45.27
N LEU A 85 -18.18 -23.91 44.41
CA LEU A 85 -17.58 -23.26 43.24
C LEU A 85 -16.73 -22.06 43.67
N PRO A 86 -15.46 -21.97 43.22
CA PRO A 86 -14.65 -20.76 43.42
C PRO A 86 -15.30 -19.55 42.75
N LYS A 87 -15.40 -18.42 43.47
CA LYS A 87 -16.01 -17.17 42.96
C LYS A 87 -15.41 -16.72 41.63
N ARG A 88 -14.07 -16.75 41.53
CA ARG A 88 -13.32 -16.39 40.33
C ARG A 88 -13.70 -17.23 39.11
N LEU A 89 -13.96 -18.53 39.31
CA LEU A 89 -14.35 -19.42 38.23
C LEU A 89 -15.78 -19.11 37.74
N THR A 90 -16.69 -18.79 38.66
CA THR A 90 -18.04 -18.33 38.31
C THR A 90 -18.01 -17.01 37.52
N GLU A 91 -17.18 -16.06 37.93
CA GLU A 91 -16.99 -14.78 37.23
C GLU A 91 -16.42 -14.97 35.82
N LEU A 92 -15.39 -15.82 35.67
CA LEU A 92 -14.78 -16.11 34.37
C LEU A 92 -15.78 -16.77 33.41
N VAL A 93 -16.55 -17.76 33.88
CA VAL A 93 -17.57 -18.42 33.05
C VAL A 93 -18.72 -17.47 32.70
N ARG A 94 -19.04 -16.50 33.57
CA ARG A 94 -20.01 -15.44 33.24
C ARG A 94 -19.45 -14.49 32.18
N ALA A 95 -18.19 -14.11 32.30
CA ALA A 95 -17.51 -13.22 31.36
C ALA A 95 -17.27 -13.86 29.98
N SER A 96 -17.21 -15.19 29.92
CA SER A 96 -17.02 -15.97 28.68
C SER A 96 -18.30 -16.29 27.93
N ARG A 97 -19.46 -15.81 28.38
CA ARG A 97 -20.70 -15.90 27.60
C ARG A 97 -20.58 -15.02 26.36
N GLU A 98 -21.38 -15.30 25.33
CA GLU A 98 -21.37 -14.57 24.05
C GLU A 98 -21.52 -13.06 24.22
N ASP A 99 -22.42 -12.63 25.12
CA ASP A 99 -22.62 -11.20 25.44
C ASP A 99 -21.56 -10.63 26.41
N GLY A 100 -20.66 -11.47 26.89
CA GLY A 100 -19.61 -11.11 27.83
C GLY A 100 -18.37 -10.55 27.12
N PRO A 101 -17.51 -9.82 27.85
CA PRO A 101 -16.32 -9.20 27.27
C PRO A 101 -15.34 -10.21 26.66
N LEU A 102 -15.28 -11.44 27.18
CA LEU A 102 -14.42 -12.48 26.61
C LEU A 102 -15.09 -13.15 25.40
N GLY A 103 -16.41 -13.31 25.40
CA GLY A 103 -17.16 -13.87 24.26
C GLY A 103 -17.06 -13.00 23.02
N GLN A 104 -17.19 -11.68 23.20
CA GLN A 104 -16.99 -10.69 22.12
C GLN A 104 -15.56 -10.73 21.55
N LEU A 105 -14.55 -10.94 22.40
CA LEU A 105 -13.15 -11.03 21.97
C LEU A 105 -12.86 -12.29 21.13
N LEU A 106 -13.57 -13.39 21.42
CA LEU A 106 -13.46 -14.66 20.70
C LEU A 106 -14.13 -14.63 19.32
N HIS A 107 -15.24 -13.90 19.20
CA HIS A 107 -16.07 -13.87 17.98
C HIS A 107 -15.92 -12.59 17.16
N GLY A 108 -15.11 -11.63 17.61
CA GLY A 108 -14.83 -10.42 16.85
C GLY A 108 -14.12 -10.75 15.53
N SER A 109 -14.75 -10.38 14.41
CA SER A 109 -14.18 -10.48 13.07
C SER A 109 -13.11 -9.40 12.88
N ASP A 110 -11.90 -9.79 12.50
CA ASP A 110 -10.83 -8.83 12.14
C ASP A 110 -10.97 -8.33 10.68
N ASP A 111 -12.02 -8.78 9.98
CA ASP A 111 -12.23 -8.59 8.54
C ASP A 111 -12.41 -7.12 8.13
N ASP A 112 -12.94 -6.27 9.02
CA ASP A 112 -13.18 -4.85 8.75
C ASP A 112 -11.87 -4.05 8.51
N ALA A 113 -10.76 -4.51 9.10
CA ALA A 113 -9.46 -3.84 8.96
C ALA A 113 -8.73 -4.21 7.67
N ALA A 114 -8.96 -5.41 7.13
CA ALA A 114 -8.31 -5.90 5.92
C ALA A 114 -8.78 -5.14 4.66
N ASP A 115 -10.04 -4.67 4.65
CA ASP A 115 -10.63 -4.00 3.49
C ASP A 115 -10.13 -2.55 3.31
N ILE A 116 -9.75 -1.88 4.40
CA ILE A 116 -9.15 -0.54 4.39
C ILE A 116 -7.76 -0.55 3.73
N LEU A 117 -6.98 -1.62 3.95
CA LEU A 117 -5.66 -1.76 3.31
C LEU A 117 -5.78 -2.07 1.81
N LYS A 118 -6.80 -2.85 1.41
CA LYS A 118 -7.07 -3.23 0.01
C LYS A 118 -7.63 -2.09 -0.83
N THR A 119 -8.57 -1.29 -0.32
CA THR A 119 -9.19 -0.17 -1.08
C THR A 119 -8.23 0.98 -1.39
N SER A 120 -7.12 1.10 -0.65
CA SER A 120 -6.03 2.04 -0.97
C SER A 120 -5.22 1.67 -2.23
N SER A 121 -5.53 0.54 -2.88
CA SER A 121 -4.95 0.09 -4.15
C SER A 121 -5.59 0.74 -5.39
N GLY A 122 -6.68 1.49 -5.24
CA GLY A 122 -7.40 2.16 -6.32
C GLY A 122 -6.92 3.59 -6.61
N SER A 123 -6.51 3.81 -7.86
CA SER A 123 -6.14 5.07 -8.50
C SER A 123 -6.92 6.31 -8.00
N SER A 124 -6.25 7.21 -7.26
CA SER A 124 -6.68 8.61 -7.21
C SER A 124 -6.33 9.28 -8.53
N ASN A 125 -7.18 9.07 -9.54
CA ASN A 125 -7.17 9.86 -10.77
C ASN A 125 -7.43 11.31 -10.38
N LEU A 126 -6.38 12.13 -10.50
CA LEU A 126 -6.49 13.57 -10.52
C LEU A 126 -7.55 13.96 -11.57
N LEU A 127 -8.64 14.55 -11.11
CA LEU A 127 -9.44 15.46 -11.91
C LEU A 127 -8.52 16.63 -12.29
N GLN A 128 -7.96 16.62 -13.50
CA GLN A 128 -7.49 17.83 -14.14
C GLN A 128 -8.24 18.01 -15.45
N SER A 129 -9.33 18.76 -15.31
CA SER A 129 -9.86 19.63 -16.35
C SER A 129 -8.71 20.42 -16.96
N SER A 130 -8.44 20.23 -18.25
CA SER A 130 -7.63 21.14 -19.05
C SER A 130 -8.09 21.06 -20.49
N GLN A 131 -8.43 22.24 -20.98
CA GLN A 131 -9.09 22.52 -22.23
C GLN A 131 -8.28 22.06 -23.44
N LEU A 132 -9.01 21.66 -24.47
CA LEU A 132 -8.53 21.38 -25.81
C LEU A 132 -7.90 22.63 -26.42
N VAL A 133 -6.61 22.57 -26.76
CA VAL A 133 -5.98 23.45 -27.75
C VAL A 133 -5.56 22.59 -28.94
N PRO A 134 -6.03 22.86 -30.18
CA PRO A 134 -5.59 22.12 -31.35
C PRO A 134 -4.19 22.61 -31.79
N THR A 135 -3.17 21.76 -31.69
CA THR A 135 -1.89 21.99 -32.38
C THR A 135 -2.02 21.55 -33.83
N GLN A 136 -1.84 22.50 -34.75
CA GLN A 136 -1.84 22.29 -36.18
C GLN A 136 -0.78 21.28 -36.61
N SER A 137 -1.22 20.33 -37.44
CA SER A 137 -0.41 19.35 -38.14
C SER A 137 0.26 20.00 -39.35
N MET A 138 1.59 20.09 -39.32
CA MET A 138 2.42 20.26 -40.50
C MET A 138 3.61 19.33 -40.33
N ASN A 139 3.62 18.20 -41.05
CA ASN A 139 4.88 17.52 -41.35
C ASN A 139 4.77 16.84 -42.72
N GLY A 140 5.59 17.37 -43.63
CA GLY A 140 5.79 16.89 -44.97
C GLY A 140 6.45 15.52 -45.01
N SER A 141 6.05 14.79 -46.03
CA SER A 141 6.61 13.54 -46.50
C SER A 141 8.03 13.74 -47.07
N LYS A 142 8.96 12.88 -46.67
CA LYS A 142 9.93 12.18 -47.54
C LYS A 142 10.93 11.36 -46.73
N THR A 143 10.79 10.04 -46.78
CA THR A 143 11.88 9.08 -46.53
C THR A 143 12.07 8.26 -47.80
N PRO A 144 13.30 8.09 -48.32
CA PRO A 144 13.55 7.20 -49.45
C PRO A 144 13.60 5.73 -48.99
N ARG A 145 12.87 4.87 -49.71
CA ARG A 145 12.82 3.42 -49.54
C ARG A 145 13.93 2.78 -50.37
N ALA A 146 14.89 2.14 -49.72
CA ALA A 146 15.88 1.28 -50.35
C ALA A 146 15.24 -0.08 -50.71
N THR A 147 15.40 -0.52 -51.96
CA THR A 147 15.08 -1.89 -52.40
C THR A 147 16.38 -2.64 -52.65
N VAL A 148 16.63 -3.66 -51.83
CA VAL A 148 17.65 -4.68 -52.04
C VAL A 148 17.02 -5.79 -52.88
N SER A 149 17.60 -6.04 -54.07
CA SER A 149 17.23 -7.15 -54.96
C SER A 149 18.10 -8.36 -54.64
N HIS A 150 17.48 -9.50 -54.36
CA HIS A 150 18.16 -10.79 -54.32
C HIS A 150 17.36 -11.81 -55.15
N ARG A 151 18.08 -12.37 -56.12
CA ARG A 151 17.83 -13.56 -56.96
C ARG A 151 16.71 -13.49 -57.99
#